data_AF-A9B8L2-F1
#
_entry.id   AF-A9B8L2-F1
#
_cell.length_a   1.000
_cell.length_b   1.000
_cell.length_c   1.000
_cell.angle_alpha   90.00
_cell.angle_beta   90.00
_cell.angle_gamma   90.00
#
_symmetry.space_group_name_H-M   'P 1'
#
loop_
_entity.id
_entity.type
_entity.pdbx_description
1 polymer ?
#
loop_
_entity_poly.entity_id
_entity_poly.type
_entity_poly.pdbx_seq_one_letter_code
_entity_poly.pdbx_strand_id
1 'polypeptide(L)'
;MLVLALVGDGSADPRDVLGYGQPPLIPPFLAEVDLWLGDTACEACYGQLDGADPLADLLPDLPVGRWPAKTVEDVTALIAKQHRYATAPWGAWQSTVGSVADNAEGALDFPQLAAQSEAVYPITMTLHRAYYDPQATSADPAWYEAHARAVRERVLAIWQAGAVLMQYTGHSHAYQWAVTDPRIEPRGLLDLNAVGDLRNGERLPLLLALTCLTSAFHQPSPRGTTLDEALVLHPDGGALATWGSSGLGVAHGHDHLQHGLVTAAMTLPRPTLGQMTEAGVLELAITGQCCIDALRTMLLLGNPATVLRVSPTPQRVWLPLVGRE
;
A
#
# COMPACT_ATOMS: atom_id res chain seq x y z
N MET A 1 2.54 22.85 1.45
CA MET A 1 3.45 21.85 2.03
C MET A 1 4.50 21.53 1.00
N LEU A 2 5.78 21.54 1.37
CA LEU A 2 6.89 21.11 0.52
C LEU A 2 6.97 19.57 0.57
N VAL A 3 7.31 18.92 -0.55
CA VAL A 3 7.47 17.47 -0.64
C VAL A 3 8.68 17.12 -1.49
N LEU A 4 9.26 15.93 -1.30
CA LEU A 4 10.28 15.36 -2.18
C LEU A 4 9.71 14.20 -2.98
N ALA A 5 9.69 14.33 -4.31
CA ALA A 5 9.31 13.26 -5.22
C ALA A 5 10.54 12.73 -5.95
N LEU A 6 10.88 11.46 -5.73
CA LEU A 6 11.95 10.76 -6.42
C LEU A 6 11.37 10.05 -7.65
N VAL A 7 11.95 10.27 -8.83
CA VAL A 7 11.52 9.63 -10.08
C VAL A 7 12.65 8.77 -10.61
N GLY A 8 12.56 7.48 -10.32
CA GLY A 8 13.60 6.52 -10.64
C GLY A 8 13.56 5.36 -9.67
N ASP A 9 13.72 4.16 -10.20
CA ASP A 9 13.89 2.97 -9.38
C ASP A 9 15.27 2.93 -8.70
N GLY A 10 15.38 2.11 -7.66
CA GLY A 10 16.59 1.90 -6.88
C GLY A 10 16.94 0.42 -6.75
N SER A 11 18.18 0.13 -6.37
CA SER A 11 18.68 -1.22 -6.16
C SER A 11 19.84 -1.17 -5.17
N ALA A 12 19.91 -2.17 -4.29
CA ALA A 12 21.04 -2.40 -3.40
C ALA A 12 22.23 -3.07 -4.12
N ASP A 13 22.09 -3.39 -5.41
CA ASP A 13 23.16 -3.89 -6.28
C ASP A 13 23.48 -2.87 -7.40
N PRO A 14 24.13 -1.74 -7.07
CA PRO A 14 24.37 -0.65 -8.03
C PRO A 14 25.34 -1.02 -9.15
N ARG A 15 26.10 -2.11 -9.00
CA ARG A 15 27.08 -2.58 -9.98
C ARG A 15 26.59 -3.79 -10.76
N ASP A 16 25.35 -4.22 -10.55
CA ASP A 16 24.74 -5.40 -11.16
C ASP A 16 25.63 -6.65 -10.99
N VAL A 17 26.20 -6.83 -9.80
CA VAL A 17 27.04 -7.99 -9.45
C VAL A 17 26.24 -9.29 -9.56
N LEU A 18 24.94 -9.23 -9.27
CA LEU A 18 24.02 -10.36 -9.35
C LEU A 18 23.53 -10.63 -10.79
N GLY A 19 23.73 -9.70 -11.72
CA GLY A 19 23.38 -9.86 -13.13
C GLY A 19 21.87 -9.86 -13.42
N TYR A 20 21.09 -9.15 -12.60
CA TYR A 20 19.64 -8.99 -12.80
C TYR A 20 19.30 -7.81 -13.71
N GLY A 21 20.27 -6.98 -14.09
CA GLY A 21 20.07 -5.86 -15.01
C GLY A 21 19.22 -4.73 -14.42
N GLN A 22 19.37 -4.47 -13.13
CA GLN A 22 18.61 -3.44 -12.37
C GLN A 22 19.54 -2.34 -11.82
N PRO A 23 20.31 -1.64 -12.67
CA PRO A 23 21.10 -0.52 -12.18
C PRO A 23 20.17 0.58 -11.65
N PRO A 24 20.44 1.16 -10.47
CA PRO A 24 19.59 2.18 -9.87
C PRO A 24 19.65 3.47 -10.68
N LEU A 25 18.49 4.10 -10.89
CA LEU A 25 18.40 5.46 -11.44
C LEU A 25 18.56 6.49 -10.32
N ILE A 26 17.91 6.25 -9.18
CA ILE A 26 18.11 6.98 -7.94
C ILE A 26 18.39 5.93 -6.88
N PRO A 27 19.62 5.86 -6.34
CA PRO A 27 19.94 4.92 -5.27
C PRO A 27 18.93 5.00 -4.12
N PRO A 28 18.61 3.88 -3.46
CA PRO A 28 17.93 3.93 -2.17
C PRO A 28 18.90 4.47 -1.11
N PHE A 29 18.36 5.15 -0.10
CA PHE A 29 19.14 5.41 1.12
C PHE A 29 19.16 4.12 1.94
N LEU A 30 20.19 3.29 1.75
CA LEU A 30 20.35 2.08 2.56
C LEU A 30 20.87 2.45 3.94
N ALA A 31 20.17 2.00 4.96
CA ALA A 31 20.53 2.25 6.35
C ALA A 31 20.15 1.06 7.23
N GLU A 32 20.90 0.86 8.31
CA GLU A 32 20.67 -0.18 9.30
C GLU A 32 19.48 0.22 10.20
N VAL A 33 18.28 0.14 9.63
CA VAL A 33 17.03 0.62 10.24
C VAL A 33 15.98 -0.48 10.42
N ASP A 34 16.31 -1.71 10.07
CA ASP A 34 15.46 -2.88 10.29
C ASP A 34 16.05 -3.79 11.36
N LEU A 35 15.24 -4.17 12.35
CA LEU A 35 15.69 -4.97 13.49
C LEU A 35 16.12 -6.41 13.12
N TRP A 36 15.65 -6.93 11.99
CA TRP A 36 15.87 -8.32 11.58
C TRP A 36 16.77 -8.45 10.35
N LEU A 37 16.65 -7.54 9.38
CA LEU A 37 17.45 -7.50 8.17
C LEU A 37 18.72 -6.65 8.30
N GLY A 38 18.73 -5.67 9.21
CA GLY A 38 19.74 -4.63 9.25
C GLY A 38 19.48 -3.58 8.17
N ASP A 39 20.24 -3.64 7.07
CA ASP A 39 20.18 -2.63 6.00
C ASP A 39 18.94 -2.79 5.11
N THR A 40 18.15 -1.73 5.01
CA THR A 40 17.03 -1.61 4.06
C THR A 40 16.87 -0.18 3.55
N ALA A 41 16.04 0.02 2.52
CA ALA A 41 15.75 1.35 1.99
C ALA A 41 14.97 2.20 2.99
N CYS A 42 15.57 3.32 3.41
CA CYS A 42 14.96 4.34 4.24
C CYS A 42 14.64 5.59 3.42
N GLU A 43 13.47 5.64 2.77
CA GLU A 43 13.11 6.81 1.97
C GLU A 43 12.86 8.05 2.82
N ALA A 44 12.35 7.87 4.06
CA ALA A 44 12.21 8.96 5.03
C ALA A 44 13.56 9.63 5.37
N CYS A 45 14.69 8.92 5.21
CA CYS A 45 16.02 9.48 5.45
C CYS A 45 16.40 10.56 4.42
N TYR A 46 15.84 10.53 3.20
CA TYR A 46 15.99 11.65 2.26
C TYR A 46 15.24 12.91 2.68
N GLY A 47 14.23 12.76 3.54
CA GLY A 47 13.41 13.85 4.05
C GLY A 47 14.02 14.56 5.25
N GLN A 48 15.23 14.19 5.66
CA GLN A 48 15.96 14.77 6.80
C GLN A 48 16.92 15.85 6.27
N LEU A 49 16.56 17.11 6.51
CA LEU A 49 17.26 18.26 5.96
C LEU A 49 18.24 18.89 6.95
N ASP A 50 18.13 18.59 8.23
CA ASP A 50 19.07 18.99 9.26
C ASP A 50 19.69 17.80 10.00
N GLY A 51 20.55 18.12 10.98
CA GLY A 51 21.40 17.14 11.63
C GLY A 51 22.64 16.74 10.81
N ALA A 52 23.54 16.01 11.48
CA ALA A 52 24.75 15.44 10.85
C ALA A 52 24.51 14.00 10.33
N ASP A 53 23.42 13.38 10.78
CA ASP A 53 23.04 12.00 10.49
C ASP A 53 21.53 11.97 10.21
N PRO A 54 21.07 11.47 9.04
CA PRO A 54 19.64 11.38 8.70
C PRO A 54 18.87 10.36 9.56
N LEU A 55 19.54 9.68 10.50
CA LEU A 55 18.91 8.85 11.53
C LEU A 55 18.80 9.56 12.89
N ALA A 56 19.33 10.77 13.03
CA ALA A 56 19.37 11.48 14.32
C ALA A 56 17.98 11.90 14.80
N ASP A 57 17.11 12.31 13.90
CA ASP A 57 15.74 12.72 14.22
C ASP A 57 14.77 11.56 14.12
N LEU A 58 13.61 11.69 14.77
CA LEU A 58 12.60 10.63 14.73
C LEU A 58 11.72 10.71 13.48
N LEU A 59 11.45 11.93 13.04
CA LEU A 59 10.49 12.27 11.99
C LEU A 59 11.21 13.00 10.85
N PRO A 60 10.82 12.78 9.58
CA PRO A 60 11.35 13.56 8.46
C PRO A 60 10.81 15.01 8.45
N ASP A 61 11.61 15.96 7.99
CA ASP A 61 11.21 17.37 7.81
C ASP A 61 10.21 17.56 6.67
N LEU A 62 10.22 16.65 5.71
CA LEU A 62 9.29 16.63 4.58
C LEU A 62 8.93 15.22 4.15
N PRO A 63 7.68 15.02 3.72
CA PRO A 63 7.26 13.74 3.19
C PRO A 63 7.96 13.44 1.86
N VAL A 64 8.41 12.19 1.75
CA VAL A 64 9.10 11.65 0.59
C VAL A 64 8.22 10.60 -0.07
N GLY A 65 8.21 10.57 -1.40
CA GLY A 65 7.67 9.44 -2.15
C GLY A 65 8.43 9.19 -3.44
N ARG A 66 8.35 7.95 -3.93
CA ARG A 66 9.08 7.49 -5.09
C ARG A 66 8.16 6.95 -6.17
N TRP A 67 8.36 7.39 -7.40
CA TRP A 67 7.95 6.62 -8.57
C TRP A 67 9.07 5.65 -8.95
N PRO A 68 8.87 4.34 -8.81
CA PRO A 68 9.89 3.33 -9.09
C PRO A 68 10.00 3.05 -10.60
N ALA A 69 9.99 4.12 -11.40
CA ALA A 69 10.07 4.07 -12.85
C ALA A 69 11.48 3.64 -13.27
N LYS A 70 11.57 2.69 -14.20
CA LYS A 70 12.84 2.18 -14.73
C LYS A 70 13.14 2.77 -16.11
N THR A 71 12.12 3.29 -16.78
CA THR A 71 12.17 3.80 -18.15
C THR A 71 11.39 5.10 -18.31
N VAL A 72 11.57 5.79 -19.43
CA VAL A 72 10.79 7.00 -19.77
C VAL A 72 9.33 6.62 -20.04
N GLU A 73 9.09 5.43 -20.56
CA GLU A 73 7.78 4.84 -20.80
C GLU A 73 7.01 4.66 -19.49
N ASP A 74 7.67 4.17 -18.43
CA ASP A 74 7.06 4.05 -17.09
C ASP A 74 6.63 5.42 -16.55
N VAL A 75 7.51 6.43 -16.64
CA VAL A 75 7.19 7.80 -16.20
C VAL A 75 6.01 8.36 -17.00
N THR A 76 5.99 8.15 -18.32
CA THR A 76 4.89 8.58 -19.19
C THR A 76 3.57 7.90 -18.78
N ALA A 77 3.60 6.59 -18.52
CA ALA A 77 2.44 5.83 -18.08
C ALA A 77 1.92 6.29 -16.71
N LEU A 78 2.81 6.56 -15.76
CA LEU A 78 2.47 7.08 -14.42
C LEU A 78 1.84 8.47 -14.50
N ILE A 79 2.38 9.38 -15.30
CA ILE A 79 1.78 10.71 -15.52
C ILE A 79 0.37 10.57 -16.09
N ALA A 80 0.20 9.74 -17.12
CA ALA A 80 -1.12 9.48 -17.71
C ALA A 80 -2.10 8.87 -16.70
N LYS A 81 -1.63 7.92 -15.88
CA LYS A 81 -2.40 7.30 -14.79
C LYS A 81 -2.88 8.35 -13.78
N GLN A 82 -1.99 9.22 -13.31
CA GLN A 82 -2.32 10.30 -12.36
C GLN A 82 -3.31 11.30 -12.95
N HIS A 83 -3.18 11.64 -14.23
CA HIS A 83 -4.13 12.51 -14.90
C HIS A 83 -5.53 11.87 -14.94
N ARG A 84 -5.64 10.60 -15.37
CA ARG A 84 -6.92 9.87 -15.39
C ARG A 84 -7.56 9.80 -13.99
N TYR A 85 -6.77 9.50 -12.97
CA TYR A 85 -7.23 9.49 -11.58
C TYR A 85 -7.76 10.86 -11.12
N ALA A 86 -7.01 11.93 -11.40
CA ALA A 86 -7.38 13.29 -11.04
C ALA A 86 -8.68 13.75 -11.73
N THR A 87 -8.95 13.26 -12.94
CA THR A 87 -10.15 13.60 -13.73
C THR A 87 -11.30 12.60 -13.62
N ALA A 88 -11.12 11.47 -12.93
CA ALA A 88 -12.14 10.44 -12.77
C ALA A 88 -13.48 11.01 -12.26
N PRO A 89 -14.64 10.49 -12.69
CA PRO A 89 -15.91 10.91 -12.11
C PRO A 89 -16.00 10.49 -10.64
N TRP A 90 -16.68 11.29 -9.82
CA TRP A 90 -17.07 10.89 -8.47
C TRP A 90 -18.06 9.71 -8.54
N GLY A 91 -17.89 8.73 -7.66
CA GLY A 91 -18.69 7.51 -7.60
C GLY A 91 -18.54 6.80 -6.26
N ALA A 92 -19.03 5.56 -6.19
CA ALA A 92 -19.04 4.77 -4.95
C ALA A 92 -17.62 4.38 -4.48
N TRP A 93 -16.67 4.19 -5.40
CA TRP A 93 -15.32 3.76 -5.06
C TRP A 93 -14.58 4.78 -4.17
N GLN A 94 -14.88 6.08 -4.31
CA GLN A 94 -14.31 7.13 -3.46
C GLN A 94 -14.74 7.08 -1.99
N SER A 95 -15.79 6.31 -1.67
CA SER A 95 -16.28 6.05 -0.31
C SER A 95 -16.18 4.56 0.06
N THR A 96 -15.30 3.81 -0.61
CA THR A 96 -15.14 2.36 -0.44
C THR A 96 -13.73 2.03 0.04
N VAL A 97 -13.65 1.13 1.02
CA VAL A 97 -12.42 0.55 1.56
C VAL A 97 -12.39 -0.93 1.24
N GLY A 98 -11.30 -1.40 0.65
CA GLY A 98 -10.99 -2.83 0.56
C GLY A 98 -10.13 -3.25 1.74
N SER A 99 -10.50 -4.32 2.44
CA SER A 99 -9.74 -4.85 3.58
C SER A 99 -9.48 -6.33 3.38
N VAL A 100 -8.21 -6.70 3.32
CA VAL A 100 -7.74 -8.06 3.05
C VAL A 100 -6.90 -8.52 4.22
N ALA A 101 -7.14 -9.74 4.69
CA ALA A 101 -6.37 -10.33 5.78
C ALA A 101 -5.93 -11.75 5.46
N ASP A 102 -4.70 -12.08 5.85
CA ASP A 102 -4.17 -13.43 5.92
C ASP A 102 -4.83 -14.23 7.06
N ASN A 103 -4.56 -15.53 7.17
CA ASN A 103 -5.05 -16.35 8.28
C ASN A 103 -4.23 -16.15 9.56
N ALA A 104 -4.86 -16.41 10.72
CA ALA A 104 -4.14 -16.38 11.99
C ALA A 104 -2.94 -17.35 12.01
N GLU A 105 -1.83 -16.92 12.62
CA GLU A 105 -0.63 -17.72 12.85
C GLU A 105 -0.05 -17.43 14.24
N GLY A 106 0.05 -18.47 15.07
CA GLY A 106 0.60 -18.34 16.43
C GLY A 106 -0.21 -17.36 17.28
N ALA A 107 0.43 -16.26 17.71
CA ALA A 107 -0.20 -15.21 18.50
C ALA A 107 -0.80 -14.06 17.65
N LEU A 108 -0.61 -14.09 16.32
CA LEU A 108 -1.09 -13.07 15.42
C LEU A 108 -2.38 -13.53 14.74
N ASP A 109 -3.49 -12.87 15.06
CA ASP A 109 -4.77 -13.05 14.38
C ASP A 109 -4.98 -11.89 13.40
N PHE A 110 -4.53 -12.07 12.15
CA PHE A 110 -4.62 -10.99 11.15
C PHE A 110 -6.04 -10.56 10.81
N PRO A 111 -7.04 -11.47 10.68
CA PRO A 111 -8.43 -11.06 10.48
C PRO A 111 -8.94 -10.18 11.64
N GLN A 112 -8.59 -10.52 12.88
CA GLN A 112 -8.94 -9.70 14.04
C GLN A 112 -8.21 -8.35 14.02
N LEU A 113 -6.91 -8.32 13.74
CA LEU A 113 -6.13 -7.08 13.66
C LEU A 113 -6.65 -6.15 12.55
N ALA A 114 -6.98 -6.69 11.37
CA ALA A 114 -7.61 -5.95 10.30
C ALA A 114 -8.97 -5.38 10.74
N ALA A 115 -9.82 -6.21 11.38
CA ALA A 115 -11.11 -5.76 11.88
C ALA A 115 -11.01 -4.65 12.95
N GLN A 116 -9.99 -4.69 13.80
CA GLN A 116 -9.73 -3.64 14.79
C GLN A 116 -9.27 -2.34 14.10
N SER A 117 -8.36 -2.45 13.13
CA SER A 117 -7.83 -1.27 12.44
C SER A 117 -8.92 -0.55 11.62
N GLU A 118 -9.94 -1.27 11.15
CA GLU A 118 -11.07 -0.70 10.43
C GLU A 118 -11.94 0.28 11.25
N ALA A 119 -11.82 0.29 12.57
CA ALA A 119 -12.61 1.18 13.43
C ALA A 119 -12.35 2.68 13.18
N VAL A 120 -11.21 3.02 12.56
CA VAL A 120 -10.88 4.40 12.15
C VAL A 120 -11.74 4.89 10.98
N TYR A 121 -12.32 4.00 10.17
CA TYR A 121 -13.14 4.40 9.04
C TYR A 121 -14.52 4.90 9.51
N PRO A 122 -15.01 6.03 8.97
CA PRO A 122 -16.38 6.47 9.22
C PRO A 122 -17.39 5.40 8.82
N ILE A 123 -18.45 5.22 9.63
CA ILE A 123 -19.55 4.28 9.35
C ILE A 123 -20.28 4.53 8.02
N THR A 124 -20.09 5.72 7.45
CA THR A 124 -20.62 6.11 6.14
C THR A 124 -19.84 5.50 4.97
N MET A 125 -18.63 4.99 5.19
CA MET A 125 -17.86 4.29 4.15
C MET A 125 -18.32 2.84 3.99
N THR A 126 -18.19 2.33 2.77
CA THR A 126 -18.42 0.90 2.47
C THR A 126 -17.14 0.11 2.71
N LEU A 127 -17.23 -0.97 3.46
CA LEU A 127 -16.13 -1.90 3.70
C LEU A 127 -16.37 -3.20 2.95
N HIS A 128 -15.51 -3.51 1.99
CA HIS A 128 -15.44 -4.82 1.34
C HIS A 128 -14.28 -5.62 1.92
N ARG A 129 -14.57 -6.80 2.46
CA ARG A 129 -13.61 -7.62 3.19
C ARG A 129 -13.35 -8.95 2.50
N ALA A 130 -12.10 -9.40 2.54
CA ALA A 130 -11.68 -10.73 2.12
C ALA A 130 -10.66 -11.28 3.13
N TYR A 131 -11.15 -12.02 4.12
CA TYR A 131 -10.32 -12.57 5.19
C TYR A 131 -10.15 -14.06 4.95
N TYR A 132 -8.90 -14.50 4.83
CA TYR A 132 -8.60 -15.91 4.71
C TYR A 132 -8.61 -16.54 6.10
N ASP A 133 -9.43 -17.56 6.29
CA ASP A 133 -9.43 -18.35 7.52
C ASP A 133 -9.80 -19.80 7.17
N PRO A 134 -8.81 -20.71 7.13
CA PRO A 134 -9.02 -22.13 6.82
C PRO A 134 -10.01 -22.84 7.75
N GLN A 135 -10.32 -22.27 8.92
CA GLN A 135 -11.28 -22.80 9.89
C GLN A 135 -12.67 -22.16 9.79
N ALA A 136 -12.85 -21.17 8.90
CA ALA A 136 -14.12 -20.49 8.73
C ALA A 136 -15.25 -21.45 8.36
N THR A 137 -16.41 -21.21 8.97
CA THR A 137 -17.62 -21.99 8.82
C THR A 137 -18.76 -21.11 8.30
N SER A 138 -19.91 -21.71 8.00
CA SER A 138 -21.11 -20.95 7.62
C SER A 138 -21.69 -20.08 8.76
N ALA A 139 -21.21 -20.24 9.99
CA ALA A 139 -21.61 -19.39 11.11
C ALA A 139 -20.81 -18.08 11.16
N ASP A 140 -19.64 -18.04 10.52
CA ASP A 140 -18.78 -16.87 10.46
C ASP A 140 -19.33 -15.83 9.48
N PRO A 141 -18.95 -14.56 9.62
CA PRO A 141 -19.35 -13.54 8.67
C PRO A 141 -18.91 -13.90 7.26
N ALA A 142 -19.75 -13.62 6.26
CA ALA A 142 -19.54 -14.05 4.88
C ALA A 142 -18.21 -13.57 4.26
N TRP A 143 -17.54 -12.59 4.86
CA TRP A 143 -16.22 -12.11 4.44
C TRP A 143 -15.04 -12.98 4.89
N TYR A 144 -15.24 -13.89 5.85
CA TYR A 144 -14.31 -14.97 6.17
C TYR A 144 -14.47 -16.09 5.14
N GLU A 145 -13.35 -16.61 4.63
CA GLU A 145 -13.34 -17.62 3.57
C GLU A 145 -12.26 -18.66 3.82
N ALA A 146 -12.68 -19.93 3.86
CA ALA A 146 -11.81 -21.07 4.11
C ALA A 146 -11.06 -21.56 2.86
N HIS A 147 -11.57 -21.29 1.67
CA HIS A 147 -10.99 -21.78 0.44
C HIS A 147 -10.05 -20.73 -0.17
N ALA A 148 -8.75 -21.05 -0.23
CA ALA A 148 -7.69 -20.20 -0.76
C ALA A 148 -8.02 -19.56 -2.14
N ARG A 149 -8.61 -20.34 -3.06
CA ARG A 149 -9.00 -19.83 -4.39
C ARG A 149 -10.15 -18.82 -4.31
N ALA A 150 -11.17 -19.11 -3.50
CA ALA A 150 -12.35 -18.25 -3.38
C ALA A 150 -11.98 -16.90 -2.72
N VAL A 151 -11.12 -16.91 -1.69
CA VAL A 151 -10.67 -15.66 -1.07
C VAL A 151 -9.82 -14.84 -2.03
N ARG A 152 -8.94 -15.47 -2.81
CA ARG A 152 -8.16 -14.79 -3.86
C ARG A 152 -9.08 -14.16 -4.92
N GLU A 153 -10.06 -14.90 -5.41
CA GLU A 153 -11.05 -14.38 -6.37
C GLU A 153 -11.81 -13.18 -5.78
N ARG A 154 -12.14 -13.22 -4.49
CA ARG A 154 -12.74 -12.09 -3.78
C ARG A 154 -11.80 -10.89 -3.67
N VAL A 155 -10.52 -11.08 -3.36
CA VAL A 155 -9.50 -10.01 -3.34
C VAL A 155 -9.45 -9.32 -4.70
N LEU A 156 -9.38 -10.10 -5.78
CA LEU A 156 -9.39 -9.56 -7.14
C LEU A 156 -10.70 -8.82 -7.44
N ALA A 157 -11.86 -9.36 -7.03
CA ALA A 157 -13.15 -8.69 -7.22
C ALA A 157 -13.23 -7.33 -6.50
N ILE A 158 -12.72 -7.24 -5.26
CA ILE A 158 -12.64 -5.96 -4.52
C ILE A 158 -11.77 -4.98 -5.30
N TRP A 159 -10.62 -5.44 -5.80
CA TRP A 159 -9.73 -4.60 -6.58
C TRP A 159 -10.41 -4.07 -7.85
N GLN A 160 -11.06 -4.95 -8.62
CA GLN A 160 -11.71 -4.60 -9.88
C GLN A 160 -12.89 -3.63 -9.70
N ALA A 161 -13.67 -3.81 -8.62
CA ALA A 161 -14.74 -2.88 -8.25
C ALA A 161 -14.18 -1.47 -7.97
N GLY A 162 -13.00 -1.42 -7.34
CA GLY A 162 -12.28 -0.19 -7.03
C GLY A 162 -12.63 0.33 -5.64
N ALA A 163 -11.62 0.87 -4.97
CA ALA A 163 -11.69 1.45 -3.64
C ALA A 163 -10.80 2.69 -3.58
N VAL A 164 -11.06 3.60 -2.66
CA VAL A 164 -10.17 4.75 -2.44
C VAL A 164 -9.00 4.39 -1.55
N LEU A 165 -9.24 3.50 -0.60
CA LEU A 165 -8.26 2.91 0.28
C LEU A 165 -8.36 1.39 0.17
N MET A 166 -7.21 0.74 0.12
CA MET A 166 -7.14 -0.70 0.30
C MET A 166 -6.13 -0.97 1.41
N GLN A 167 -6.41 -1.90 2.29
CA GLN A 167 -5.46 -2.35 3.31
C GLN A 167 -5.25 -3.86 3.19
N TYR A 168 -4.01 -4.28 3.43
CA TYR A 168 -3.66 -5.67 3.61
C TYR A 168 -2.94 -5.86 4.93
N THR A 169 -3.43 -6.79 5.76
CA THR A 169 -2.83 -7.17 7.05
C THR A 169 -2.51 -8.65 7.03
N GLY A 170 -1.23 -9.00 7.16
CA GLY A 170 -0.81 -10.40 7.12
C GLY A 170 0.65 -10.58 6.77
N HIS A 171 1.07 -11.83 6.55
CA HIS A 171 2.42 -12.13 6.08
C HIS A 171 2.57 -11.83 4.58
N SER A 172 3.81 -11.64 4.16
CA SER A 172 4.12 -11.35 2.76
C SER A 172 5.54 -11.79 2.41
N HIS A 173 5.76 -11.80 1.11
CA HIS A 173 7.06 -11.74 0.49
C HIS A 173 7.09 -10.49 -0.40
N ALA A 174 8.26 -10.09 -0.87
CA ALA A 174 8.41 -9.03 -1.88
C ALA A 174 7.56 -9.25 -3.15
N TYR A 175 6.99 -10.45 -3.38
CA TYR A 175 6.27 -10.81 -4.61
C TYR A 175 4.83 -11.28 -4.39
N GLN A 176 4.38 -11.44 -3.13
CA GLN A 176 3.04 -11.95 -2.83
C GLN A 176 2.58 -11.63 -1.41
N TRP A 177 1.27 -11.63 -1.24
CA TRP A 177 0.57 -11.63 0.05
C TRP A 177 0.21 -13.05 0.46
N ALA A 178 0.51 -13.39 1.71
CA ALA A 178 0.24 -14.68 2.35
C ALA A 178 0.92 -15.88 1.68
N VAL A 179 0.94 -17.00 2.41
CA VAL A 179 1.05 -18.34 1.82
C VAL A 179 -0.16 -19.12 2.32
N THR A 180 -1.14 -19.31 1.44
CA THR A 180 -2.43 -19.94 1.75
C THR A 180 -2.33 -21.48 1.74
N ASP A 181 -3.18 -22.21 1.01
CA ASP A 181 -3.10 -23.67 0.95
C ASP A 181 -1.92 -24.11 0.07
N PRO A 182 -0.91 -24.83 0.59
CA PRO A 182 0.27 -25.26 -0.18
C PRO A 182 -0.06 -26.27 -1.29
N ARG A 183 -1.28 -26.80 -1.34
CA ARG A 183 -1.77 -27.74 -2.36
C ARG A 183 -2.49 -27.05 -3.53
N ILE A 184 -2.80 -25.75 -3.41
CA ILE A 184 -3.57 -25.01 -4.40
C ILE A 184 -2.73 -23.88 -4.98
N GLU A 185 -2.57 -23.87 -6.30
CA GLU A 185 -2.00 -22.73 -7.01
C GLU A 185 -3.11 -21.78 -7.53
N PRO A 186 -2.87 -20.46 -7.53
CA PRO A 186 -1.74 -19.76 -6.90
C PRO A 186 -1.82 -19.73 -5.36
N ARG A 187 -0.68 -19.77 -4.67
CA ARG A 187 -0.60 -19.85 -3.19
C ARG A 187 -0.76 -18.51 -2.45
N GLY A 188 -0.74 -17.38 -3.14
CA GLY A 188 -0.93 -16.07 -2.51
C GLY A 188 -2.36 -15.56 -2.62
N LEU A 189 -2.75 -14.66 -1.70
CA LEU A 189 -3.98 -13.87 -1.83
C LEU A 189 -3.89 -12.86 -2.97
N LEU A 190 -2.68 -12.36 -3.22
CA LEU A 190 -2.29 -11.56 -4.38
C LEU A 190 -0.82 -11.85 -4.67
N ASP A 191 -0.43 -11.92 -5.94
CA ASP A 191 0.95 -12.09 -6.36
C ASP A 191 1.26 -11.28 -7.61
N LEU A 192 2.55 -11.17 -7.96
CA LEU A 192 3.02 -10.44 -9.14
C LEU A 192 2.31 -10.83 -10.45
N ASN A 193 1.96 -12.11 -10.63
CA ASN A 193 1.34 -12.54 -11.88
C ASN A 193 -0.11 -12.04 -11.96
N ALA A 194 -0.81 -11.94 -10.83
CA ALA A 194 -2.17 -11.43 -10.75
C ALA A 194 -2.29 -9.93 -11.10
N VAL A 195 -1.23 -9.15 -10.87
CA VAL A 195 -1.22 -7.71 -11.14
C VAL A 195 -1.54 -7.43 -12.61
N GLY A 196 -1.03 -8.27 -13.51
CA GLY A 196 -1.27 -8.19 -14.95
C GLY A 196 -2.74 -8.35 -15.35
N ASP A 197 -3.61 -8.85 -14.47
CA ASP A 197 -5.05 -9.05 -14.71
C ASP A 197 -5.92 -7.92 -14.14
N LEU A 198 -5.34 -6.97 -13.38
CA LEU A 198 -6.08 -5.86 -12.79
C LEU A 198 -6.55 -4.87 -13.86
N ARG A 199 -7.82 -4.50 -13.84
CA ARG A 199 -8.50 -3.65 -14.84
C ARG A 199 -9.42 -2.63 -14.16
N ASN A 200 -9.07 -2.21 -12.94
CA ASN A 200 -9.83 -1.21 -12.17
C ASN A 200 -9.74 0.22 -12.75
N GLY A 201 -8.96 0.42 -13.81
CA GLY A 201 -8.91 1.66 -14.58
C GLY A 201 -8.51 2.84 -13.70
N GLU A 202 -9.35 3.87 -13.64
CA GLU A 202 -9.13 5.08 -12.83
C GLU A 202 -9.53 4.94 -11.35
N ARG A 203 -10.14 3.81 -10.95
CA ARG A 203 -10.59 3.54 -9.57
C ARG A 203 -9.44 2.96 -8.76
N LEU A 204 -8.41 3.78 -8.57
CA LEU A 204 -7.13 3.39 -8.02
C LEU A 204 -7.08 3.65 -6.50
N PRO A 205 -6.86 2.62 -5.67
CA PRO A 205 -6.69 2.82 -4.24
C PRO A 205 -5.30 3.40 -3.92
N LEU A 206 -5.21 4.16 -2.83
CA LEU A 206 -3.99 4.15 -2.02
C LEU A 206 -3.98 2.83 -1.25
N LEU A 207 -2.97 2.00 -1.47
CA LEU A 207 -2.79 0.74 -0.78
C LEU A 207 -1.96 0.94 0.49
N LEU A 208 -2.52 0.57 1.63
CA LEU A 208 -1.83 0.40 2.91
C LEU A 208 -1.37 -1.06 2.98
N ALA A 209 -0.14 -1.31 2.56
CA ALA A 209 0.46 -2.63 2.63
C ALA A 209 1.06 -2.82 4.03
N LEU A 210 0.20 -3.13 5.00
CA LEU A 210 0.53 -3.27 6.43
C LEU A 210 1.18 -4.63 6.70
N THR A 211 2.27 -4.88 5.98
CA THR A 211 2.97 -6.15 5.89
C THR A 211 4.46 -5.92 5.62
N CYS A 212 5.27 -6.98 5.59
CA CYS A 212 6.69 -6.90 5.30
C CYS A 212 6.96 -6.67 3.80
N LEU A 213 8.14 -6.16 3.44
CA LEU A 213 8.85 -6.35 2.15
C LEU A 213 8.16 -6.05 0.81
N THR A 214 6.85 -5.79 0.72
CA THR A 214 6.19 -5.59 -0.57
C THR A 214 6.66 -4.32 -1.26
N SER A 215 7.13 -3.34 -0.48
CA SER A 215 7.77 -2.11 -0.93
C SER A 215 9.30 -2.16 -0.90
N ALA A 216 9.93 -3.33 -0.76
CA ALA A 216 11.38 -3.49 -0.78
C ALA A 216 11.98 -3.32 -2.19
N PHE A 217 11.70 -2.20 -2.86
CA PHE A 217 12.11 -1.90 -4.24
C PHE A 217 13.64 -1.98 -4.42
N HIS A 218 14.41 -1.72 -3.36
CA HIS A 218 15.85 -1.85 -3.38
C HIS A 218 16.35 -3.29 -3.51
N GLN A 219 15.53 -4.31 -3.23
CA GLN A 219 15.96 -5.69 -3.21
C GLN A 219 16.21 -6.18 -4.64
N PRO A 220 17.46 -6.53 -5.01
CA PRO A 220 17.75 -7.07 -6.33
C PRO A 220 16.98 -8.37 -6.55
N SER A 221 16.32 -8.48 -7.69
CA SER A 221 15.38 -9.58 -7.92
C SER A 221 15.46 -10.13 -9.34
N PRO A 222 15.39 -11.45 -9.54
CA PRO A 222 15.19 -12.00 -10.89
C PRO A 222 13.83 -11.59 -11.50
N ARG A 223 12.88 -11.11 -10.69
CA ARG A 223 11.54 -10.69 -11.16
C ARG A 223 11.50 -9.29 -11.73
N GLY A 224 12.56 -8.48 -11.60
CA GLY A 224 12.50 -7.09 -12.05
C GLY A 224 11.93 -6.12 -11.03
N THR A 225 11.08 -6.59 -10.11
CA THR A 225 10.16 -5.72 -9.40
C THR A 225 9.55 -6.41 -8.18
N THR A 226 9.14 -5.63 -7.19
CA THR A 226 8.29 -6.07 -6.08
C THR A 226 6.81 -5.96 -6.41
N LEU A 227 5.97 -6.54 -5.56
CA LEU A 227 4.52 -6.49 -5.69
C LEU A 227 4.00 -5.05 -5.73
N ASP A 228 4.47 -4.19 -4.83
CA ASP A 228 3.96 -2.83 -4.73
C ASP A 228 4.46 -1.94 -5.88
N GLU A 229 5.70 -2.13 -6.35
CA GLU A 229 6.16 -1.50 -7.58
C GLU A 229 5.30 -1.90 -8.78
N ALA A 230 5.02 -3.19 -8.95
CA ALA A 230 4.20 -3.68 -10.05
C ALA A 230 2.78 -3.09 -10.01
N LEU A 231 2.17 -2.98 -8.82
CA LEU A 231 0.87 -2.37 -8.64
C LEU A 231 0.85 -0.88 -9.02
N VAL A 232 1.90 -0.13 -8.66
CA VAL A 232 2.03 1.29 -9.00
C VAL A 232 2.31 1.49 -10.49
N LEU A 233 3.12 0.63 -11.10
CA LEU A 233 3.52 0.72 -12.51
C LEU A 233 2.44 0.20 -13.48
N HIS A 234 1.50 -0.62 -13.03
CA HIS A 234 0.50 -1.25 -13.91
C HIS A 234 -0.39 -0.23 -14.65
N PRO A 235 -0.31 -0.05 -15.98
CA PRO A 235 -0.92 1.10 -16.65
C PRO A 235 -2.45 1.12 -16.63
N ASP A 236 -3.10 -0.05 -16.63
CA ASP A 236 -4.56 -0.18 -16.79
C ASP A 236 -5.31 -0.40 -15.46
N GLY A 237 -4.64 -0.18 -14.32
CA GLY A 237 -5.21 -0.37 -13.00
C GLY A 237 -4.15 -0.39 -11.91
N GLY A 238 -4.27 -1.36 -11.00
CA GLY A 238 -3.36 -1.51 -9.88
C GLY A 238 -3.67 -0.47 -8.80
N ALA A 239 -2.62 0.14 -8.25
CA ALA A 239 -2.70 1.14 -7.20
C ALA A 239 -2.39 2.55 -7.73
N LEU A 240 -2.90 3.56 -7.04
CA LEU A 240 -2.51 4.97 -7.21
C LEU A 240 -1.11 5.19 -6.67
N ALA A 241 -0.88 4.61 -5.50
CA ALA A 241 0.34 4.58 -4.71
C ALA A 241 0.23 3.45 -3.70
N THR A 242 1.36 2.98 -3.17
CA THR A 242 1.39 2.14 -1.98
C THR A 242 2.13 2.84 -0.85
N TRP A 243 1.69 2.58 0.38
CA TRP A 243 2.45 2.86 1.57
C TRP A 243 2.69 1.54 2.27
N GLY A 244 3.94 1.08 2.24
CA GLY A 244 4.33 -0.28 2.63
C GLY A 244 5.77 -0.37 3.08
N SER A 245 6.15 -1.53 3.62
CA SER A 245 7.46 -1.72 4.23
C SER A 245 8.53 -2.16 3.21
N SER A 246 9.71 -1.55 3.30
CA SER A 246 10.96 -2.07 2.70
C SER A 246 11.62 -3.15 3.56
N GLY A 247 11.21 -3.27 4.82
CA GLY A 247 11.81 -4.13 5.83
C GLY A 247 10.96 -5.35 6.21
N LEU A 248 11.45 -6.10 7.18
CA LEU A 248 10.67 -7.04 7.96
C LEU A 248 9.89 -6.30 9.06
N GLY A 249 8.71 -6.85 9.40
CA GLY A 249 7.75 -6.26 10.32
C GLY A 249 6.32 -6.58 9.87
N VAL A 250 5.65 -7.48 10.59
CA VAL A 250 4.21 -7.73 10.45
C VAL A 250 3.52 -7.33 11.74
N ALA A 251 2.40 -6.61 11.63
CA ALA A 251 1.67 -6.09 12.79
C ALA A 251 2.57 -5.26 13.74
N HIS A 252 3.54 -4.55 13.16
CA HIS A 252 4.63 -3.89 13.88
C HIS A 252 4.40 -2.38 13.90
N GLY A 253 3.47 -1.91 14.76
CA GLY A 253 3.03 -0.51 14.80
C GLY A 253 2.14 -0.07 13.63
N HIS A 254 1.74 -1.03 12.79
CA HIS A 254 0.94 -0.79 11.58
C HIS A 254 -0.46 -0.22 11.87
N ASP A 255 -1.03 -0.56 13.02
CA ASP A 255 -2.30 -0.03 13.50
C ASP A 255 -2.23 1.47 13.78
N HIS A 256 -1.18 1.93 14.47
CA HIS A 256 -0.91 3.34 14.72
C HIS A 256 -0.64 4.11 13.41
N LEU A 257 0.20 3.54 12.55
CA LEU A 257 0.49 4.11 11.22
C LEU A 257 -0.78 4.30 10.39
N GLN A 258 -1.62 3.26 10.31
CA GLN A 258 -2.92 3.31 9.64
C GLN A 258 -3.83 4.36 10.30
N HIS A 259 -3.90 4.38 11.63
CA HIS A 259 -4.78 5.27 12.36
C HIS A 259 -4.51 6.75 12.04
N GLY A 260 -3.24 7.18 12.10
CA GLY A 260 -2.86 8.55 11.77
C GLY A 260 -3.12 8.89 10.30
N LEU A 261 -2.76 7.98 9.39
CA LEU A 261 -2.95 8.18 7.96
C LEU A 261 -4.43 8.31 7.57
N VAL A 262 -5.27 7.38 8.04
CA VAL A 262 -6.69 7.39 7.71
C VAL A 262 -7.38 8.57 8.37
N THR A 263 -7.02 8.92 9.61
CA THR A 263 -7.54 10.14 10.26
C THR A 263 -7.27 11.38 9.42
N ALA A 264 -6.04 11.55 8.91
CA ALA A 264 -5.70 12.65 8.00
C ALA A 264 -6.50 12.59 6.69
N ALA A 265 -6.69 11.40 6.11
CA ALA A 265 -7.50 11.20 4.91
C ALA A 265 -8.95 11.68 5.09
N MET A 266 -9.54 11.41 6.25
CA MET A 266 -10.96 11.70 6.50
C MET A 266 -11.22 13.14 6.97
N THR A 267 -10.21 13.80 7.55
CA THR A 267 -10.38 15.11 8.21
C THR A 267 -9.81 16.27 7.39
N LEU A 268 -8.78 16.04 6.57
CA LEU A 268 -8.22 17.10 5.73
C LEU A 268 -9.15 17.38 4.53
N PRO A 269 -9.41 18.65 4.17
CA PRO A 269 -10.27 18.97 3.02
C PRO A 269 -9.72 18.51 1.66
N ARG A 270 -8.39 18.43 1.54
CA ARG A 270 -7.66 18.00 0.34
C ARG A 270 -6.43 17.20 0.79
N PRO A 271 -6.60 15.95 1.23
CA PRO A 271 -5.50 15.17 1.79
C PRO A 271 -4.52 14.81 0.68
N THR A 272 -3.30 15.34 0.76
CA THR A 272 -2.20 14.85 -0.09
C THR A 272 -1.61 13.58 0.50
N LEU A 273 -1.09 12.69 -0.35
CA LEU A 273 -0.47 11.43 0.11
C LEU A 273 0.67 11.70 1.10
N GLY A 274 1.45 12.77 0.90
CA GLY A 274 2.51 13.16 1.84
C GLY A 274 1.98 13.55 3.23
N GLN A 275 0.90 14.34 3.30
CA GLN A 275 0.29 14.71 4.60
C GLN A 275 -0.24 13.49 5.32
N MET A 276 -0.80 12.56 4.55
CA MET A 276 -1.37 11.33 5.03
C MET A 276 -0.28 10.40 5.61
N THR A 277 0.82 10.18 4.90
CA THR A 277 1.93 9.37 5.42
C THR A 277 2.61 10.03 6.61
N GLU A 278 2.81 11.35 6.57
CA GLU A 278 3.38 12.12 7.69
C GLU A 278 2.52 11.99 8.95
N ALA A 279 1.19 12.10 8.82
CA ALA A 279 0.27 11.91 9.94
C ALA A 279 0.33 10.48 10.52
N GLY A 280 0.50 9.47 9.67
CA GLY A 280 0.68 8.08 10.12
C GLY A 280 1.98 7.89 10.91
N VAL A 281 3.10 8.39 10.37
CA VAL A 281 4.42 8.35 11.05
C VAL A 281 4.38 9.12 12.37
N LEU A 282 3.74 10.29 12.40
CA LEU A 282 3.55 11.10 13.60
C LEU A 282 2.73 10.37 14.68
N GLU A 283 1.64 9.70 14.27
CA GLU A 283 0.81 8.90 15.17
C GLU A 283 1.64 7.79 15.82
N LEU A 284 2.38 7.00 15.04
CA LEU A 284 3.26 5.97 15.60
C LEU A 284 4.32 6.56 16.53
N ALA A 285 4.94 7.69 16.18
CA ALA A 285 5.96 8.32 17.00
C ALA A 285 5.44 8.85 18.36
N ILE A 286 4.18 9.29 18.42
CA ILE A 286 3.59 9.87 19.63
C ILE A 286 2.88 8.81 20.48
N THR A 287 2.14 7.91 19.85
CA THR A 287 1.24 6.97 20.54
C THR A 287 1.77 5.53 20.56
N GLY A 288 2.70 5.20 19.65
CA GLY A 288 3.37 3.91 19.62
C GLY A 288 4.30 3.72 20.81
N GLN A 289 4.17 2.58 21.48
CA GLN A 289 5.05 2.17 22.58
C GLN A 289 6.18 1.23 22.12
N CYS A 290 6.20 0.88 20.84
CA CYS A 290 7.14 -0.05 20.23
C CYS A 290 7.44 0.37 18.79
N CYS A 291 8.24 -0.46 18.12
CA CYS A 291 8.16 -0.57 16.67
C CYS A 291 8.63 0.68 15.91
N ILE A 292 9.57 1.41 16.51
CA ILE A 292 10.03 2.71 16.04
C ILE A 292 10.81 2.62 14.71
N ASP A 293 11.37 1.45 14.43
CA ASP A 293 11.98 1.10 13.15
C ASP A 293 10.98 1.19 11.98
N ALA A 294 9.67 0.98 12.23
CA ALA A 294 8.64 1.16 11.20
C ALA A 294 8.55 2.61 10.70
N LEU A 295 9.01 3.61 11.46
CA LEU A 295 9.12 5.00 10.99
C LEU A 295 10.12 5.14 9.83
N ARG A 296 11.06 4.20 9.70
CA ARG A 296 12.16 4.23 8.74
C ARG A 296 12.02 3.18 7.63
N THR A 297 11.28 2.10 7.87
CA THR A 297 11.03 1.06 6.86
C THR A 297 9.74 1.29 6.06
N MET A 298 8.79 2.08 6.56
CA MET A 298 7.57 2.42 5.81
C MET A 298 7.81 3.54 4.82
N LEU A 299 7.50 3.29 3.55
CA LEU A 299 7.76 4.23 2.46
C LEU A 299 6.60 4.32 1.46
N LEU A 300 6.51 5.48 0.81
CA LEU A 300 5.49 5.77 -0.20
C LEU A 300 6.04 5.50 -1.60
N LEU A 301 5.54 4.45 -2.27
CA LEU A 301 5.70 4.30 -3.71
C LEU A 301 4.57 5.06 -4.40
N GLY A 302 4.83 6.32 -4.77
CA GLY A 302 3.86 7.24 -5.32
C GLY A 302 4.36 8.67 -5.33
N ASN A 303 3.50 9.59 -5.78
CA ASN A 303 3.78 11.02 -5.71
C ASN A 303 3.19 11.60 -4.41
N PRO A 304 4.01 12.12 -3.48
CA PRO A 304 3.52 12.66 -2.21
C PRO A 304 2.62 13.90 -2.40
N ALA A 305 2.69 14.59 -3.53
CA ALA A 305 1.82 15.73 -3.84
C ALA A 305 0.43 15.32 -4.36
N THR A 306 0.20 14.04 -4.70
CA THR A 306 -1.10 13.58 -5.20
C THR A 306 -2.17 13.77 -4.13
N VAL A 307 -3.31 14.36 -4.50
CA VAL A 307 -4.47 14.49 -3.61
C VAL A 307 -5.30 13.22 -3.69
N LEU A 308 -5.52 12.56 -2.55
CA LEU A 308 -6.43 11.42 -2.47
C LEU A 308 -7.87 11.89 -2.65
N ARG A 309 -8.58 11.27 -3.59
CA ARG A 309 -9.98 11.57 -3.90
C ARG A 309 -10.92 10.78 -3.01
N VAL A 310 -10.82 11.00 -1.71
CA VAL A 310 -11.68 10.38 -0.70
C VAL A 310 -12.95 11.19 -0.49
N SER A 311 -14.06 10.47 -0.35
CA SER A 311 -15.33 11.02 0.10
C SER A 311 -15.83 10.17 1.26
N PRO A 312 -15.74 10.66 2.51
CA PRO A 312 -16.17 9.88 3.66
C PRO A 312 -17.68 9.64 3.67
N THR A 313 -18.45 10.38 2.87
CA THR A 313 -19.89 10.15 2.65
C THR A 313 -20.15 9.60 1.24
N PRO A 314 -21.03 8.60 1.08
CA PRO A 314 -21.35 8.06 -0.22
C PRO A 314 -21.91 9.13 -1.15
N GLN A 315 -21.28 9.29 -2.30
CA GLN A 315 -21.76 10.19 -3.34
C GLN A 315 -23.03 9.62 -3.96
N ARG A 316 -24.18 10.27 -3.75
CA ARG A 316 -25.45 9.90 -4.40
C ARG A 316 -25.40 10.39 -5.85
N VAL A 317 -25.29 9.47 -6.79
CA VAL A 317 -25.45 9.77 -8.22
C VAL A 317 -26.94 9.81 -8.53
N TRP A 318 -27.47 11.00 -8.82
CA TRP A 318 -28.82 11.16 -9.32
C TRP A 318 -28.81 11.03 -10.84
N LEU A 319 -29.34 9.92 -11.36
CA LEU A 319 -29.57 9.79 -12.80
C LEU A 319 -30.90 10.47 -13.14
N PRO A 320 -30.95 11.43 -14.09
CA PRO A 320 -32.21 11.98 -14.56
C PRO A 320 -33.01 10.86 -15.24
N LEU A 321 -34.26 10.69 -14.82
CA LEU A 321 -35.17 9.72 -15.40
C LEU A 321 -35.64 10.27 -16.76
N VAL A 322 -35.01 9.81 -17.85
CA VAL A 322 -35.47 10.15 -19.21
C VAL A 322 -36.63 9.22 -19.55
N GLY A 323 -37.83 9.62 -19.15
CA GLY A 323 -39.06 9.04 -19.69
C GLY A 323 -39.24 9.48 -21.14
N ARG A 324 -39.51 8.55 -22.05
CA ARG A 324 -40.10 8.89 -23.33
C ARG A 324 -41.58 9.22 -23.07
N GLU A 325 -41.97 10.45 -23.34
CA GLU A 325 -43.39 10.87 -23.41
C GLU A 325 -44.15 10.06 -24.47
#